data_AF-A0A2E8JJG7-F1
#
_entry.id   AF-A0A2E8JJG7-F1
#
_cell.length_a   1.000
_cell.length_b   1.000
_cell.length_c   1.000
_cell.angle_alpha   90.00
_cell.angle_beta   90.00
_cell.angle_gamma   90.00
#
_symmetry.space_group_name_H-M   'P 1'
#
loop_
_entity.id
_entity.type
_entity.pdbx_description
1 polymer ?
#
loop_
_entity_poly.entity_id
_entity_poly.type
_entity_poly.pdbx_seq_one_letter_code
_entity_poly.pdbx_strand_id
1 'polypeptide(L)' 'VCGSLGLNTDMKAILESYGLREGANSDPAEYVVEKAFVG' A
#
# COMPACT_ATOMS: atom_id res chain seq x y z
N VAL A 1 1.70 -2.95 3.92
CA VAL A 1 2.40 -1.79 4.54
C VAL A 1 1.46 -1.16 5.54
N CYS A 2 1.92 -0.86 6.76
CA CYS A 2 1.08 -0.22 7.77
C CYS A 2 1.82 0.96 8.42
N GLY A 3 1.27 2.16 8.32
CA GLY A 3 1.91 3.40 8.79
C GLY A 3 1.03 4.64 8.64
N SER A 4 1.66 5.82 8.63
CA SER A 4 0.94 7.09 8.38
C SER A 4 0.40 7.14 6.95
N LEU A 5 -0.58 8.02 6.68
CA LEU A 5 -1.11 8.21 5.32
C LEU A 5 0.00 8.58 4.32
N GLY A 6 0.94 9.43 4.73
CA GLY A 6 2.10 9.81 3.92
C GLY A 6 2.97 8.60 3.60
N LEU A 7 3.41 7.85 4.62
CA LEU A 7 4.24 6.66 4.43
C LEU A 7 3.58 5.65 3.50
N ASN A 8 2.29 5.37 3.68
CA ASN A 8 1.57 4.41 2.85
C ASN A 8 1.48 4.85 1.38
N THR A 9 1.29 6.16 1.14
CA THR A 9 1.21 6.71 -0.22
C THR A 9 2.58 6.66 -0.91
N ASP A 10 3.65 7.03 -0.19
CA ASP A 10 5.01 6.98 -0.73
C ASP A 10 5.43 5.53 -1.04
N MET A 11 5.14 4.60 -0.12
CA MET A 11 5.43 3.19 -0.32
C MET A 11 4.65 2.60 -1.49
N LYS A 12 3.38 2.98 -1.67
CA LYS A 12 2.57 2.58 -2.84
C LYS A 12 3.25 2.99 -4.14
N ALA A 13 3.67 4.25 -4.27
CA ALA A 13 4.34 4.74 -5.47
C ALA A 13 5.66 4.01 -5.75
N ILE A 14 6.46 3.74 -4.71
CA ILE A 14 7.69 2.97 -4.85
C ILE A 14 7.39 1.54 -5.32
N LEU A 15 6.43 0.85 -4.70
CA LEU A 15 6.09 -0.54 -5.06
C LEU A 15 5.55 -0.65 -6.50
N GLU A 16 4.70 0.28 -6.91
CA GLU A 16 4.20 0.35 -8.29
C GLU A 16 5.33 0.64 -9.29
N SER A 17 6.35 1.42 -8.92
CA SER A 17 7.54 1.65 -9.76
C SER A 17 8.36 0.38 -10.02
N TYR A 18 8.24 -0.62 -9.14
CA TYR A 18 8.83 -1.94 -9.31
C TYR A 18 7.87 -2.96 -9.96
N GLY A 19 6.70 -2.52 -10.43
CA GLY A 19 5.72 -3.36 -11.11
C GLY A 19 4.80 -4.17 -10.19
N LEU A 20 4.82 -3.91 -8.88
CA LEU A 20 3.90 -4.55 -7.94
C LEU A 20 2.54 -3.83 -7.96
N ARG A 21 1.46 -4.58 -7.76
CA ARG A 21 0.09 -4.06 -7.74
C ARG A 21 -0.53 -4.25 -6.36
N GLU A 22 -1.37 -3.30 -5.99
CA GLU A 22 -2.15 -3.39 -4.75
C GLU A 22 -3.31 -4.37 -4.91
N GLY A 23 -3.47 -5.26 -3.95
CA GLY A 23 -4.51 -6.28 -3.94
C GLY A 23 -5.72 -5.88 -3.09
N ALA A 24 -6.81 -6.60 -3.31
CA ALA A 24 -8.01 -6.56 -2.47
C ALA A 24 -8.51 -7.99 -2.23
N ASN A 25 -9.49 -8.14 -1.32
CA ASN A 25 -10.07 -9.45 -1.00
C ASN A 25 -10.64 -10.17 -2.25
N SER A 26 -11.23 -9.43 -3.19
CA SER A 26 -11.81 -9.97 -4.43
C SER A 26 -10.81 -10.07 -5.59
N ASP A 27 -9.62 -9.47 -5.47
CA ASP A 27 -8.60 -9.45 -6.52
C ASP A 27 -7.19 -9.43 -5.87
N PRO A 28 -6.66 -10.61 -5.50
CA PRO A 28 -5.37 -10.71 -4.83
C PRO A 28 -4.21 -10.22 -5.71
N ALA A 29 -3.27 -9.50 -5.09
CA ALA A 29 -2.05 -9.02 -5.75
C ALA A 29 -0.87 -9.00 -4.77
N GLU A 30 0.19 -8.25 -5.10
CA GLU A 30 1.49 -8.39 -4.46
C GLU A 30 1.61 -7.67 -3.11
N TYR A 31 0.82 -6.63 -2.84
CA TYR A 31 0.80 -5.94 -1.55
C TYR A 31 -0.56 -5.31 -1.19
N VAL A 32 -0.72 -4.90 0.06
CA VAL A 32 -1.86 -4.10 0.57
C VAL A 32 -1.35 -3.01 1.51
N VAL A 33 -2.09 -1.91 1.68
CA VAL A 33 -1.77 -0.86 2.66
C VAL A 33 -2.88 -0.63 3.69
N GLU A 34 -2.50 -0.25 4.91
CA GLU A 34 -3.43 0.06 6.00
C GLU A 34 -2.92 1.24 6.85
N LYS A 35 -3.81 2.12 7.32
CA LYS A 35 -3.41 3.24 8.20
C LYS A 35 -3.15 2.71 9.61
N ALA A 36 -1.96 2.97 10.15
CA ALA A 36 -1.59 2.57 11.52
C ALA A 36 -2.30 3.43 12.59
N PHE A 37 -2.64 4.67 12.26
CA PHE A 37 -3.34 5.59 13.14
C PHE A 37 -4.13 6.62 12.32
N VAL A 38 -5.13 7.23 12.95
CA VAL A 38 -5.81 8.43 12.47
C VAL A 38 -5.17 9.64 13.15
N GLY A 39 -4.77 10.62 12.35
CA GLY A 39 -4.27 11.93 12.78
C GLY A 39 -5.16 13.02 12.23
#